data_AF-A0A833L727-F1
#
_entry.id   AF-A0A833L727-F1
#
_cell.length_a   1.000
_cell.length_b   1.000
_cell.length_c   1.000
_cell.angle_alpha   90.00
_cell.angle_beta   90.00
_cell.angle_gamma   90.00
#
_symmetry.space_group_name_H-M   'P 1'
#
loop_
_entity.id
_entity.type
_entity.pdbx_description
1 polymer ?
#
loop_
_entity_poly.entity_id
_entity_poly.type
_entity_poly.pdbx_seq_one_letter_code
_entity_poly.pdbx_strand_id
1 'polypeptide(L)'
;MGRVIFELSGFFFLPFLAYAAFLVWQQKHPRAARQILTKRALQIQALIGLICVVMALLVLGLNDPHRTGGYAPAVFKDGKLVPGRVE
;
A
#
# COMPACT_ATOMS: atom_id res chain seq x y z
N MET A 1 0.86 -21.09 -12.05
CA MET A 1 -0.57 -20.77 -12.32
C MET A 1 -1.37 -20.56 -11.04
N GLY A 2 -1.32 -21.44 -10.03
CA GLY A 2 -2.07 -21.27 -8.78
C GLY A 2 -1.84 -19.95 -8.03
N ARG A 3 -0.59 -19.46 -7.95
CA ARG A 3 -0.27 -18.15 -7.32
C ARG A 3 -0.97 -16.98 -8.01
N VAL A 4 -0.90 -16.91 -9.34
CA VAL A 4 -1.49 -15.82 -10.14
C VAL A 4 -3.01 -15.83 -10.04
N ILE A 5 -3.62 -17.02 -10.08
CA ILE A 5 -5.06 -17.17 -9.89
C ILE A 5 -5.47 -16.69 -8.50
N PHE A 6 -4.73 -17.06 -7.45
CA PHE A 6 -4.97 -16.62 -6.07
C PHE A 6 -4.77 -15.11 -5.89
N GLU A 7 -3.72 -14.51 -6.46
CA GLU A 7 -3.51 -13.06 -6.44
C GLU A 7 -4.66 -12.32 -7.13
N LEU A 8 -5.00 -12.70 -8.38
CA LEU A 8 -6.07 -12.02 -9.11
C LEU A 8 -7.43 -12.18 -8.43
N SER A 9 -7.78 -13.40 -8.02
CA SER A 9 -9.06 -13.65 -7.35
C SER A 9 -9.10 -12.97 -5.98
N GLY A 10 -8.01 -12.96 -5.23
CA GLY A 10 -7.90 -12.25 -3.96
C GLY A 10 -8.15 -10.75 -4.11
N PHE A 11 -7.48 -10.10 -5.05
CA PHE A 11 -7.71 -8.68 -5.35
C PHE A 11 -9.11 -8.42 -5.91
N PHE A 12 -9.65 -9.34 -6.72
CA PHE A 12 -11.02 -9.24 -7.25
C PHE A 12 -12.08 -9.29 -6.16
N PHE A 13 -11.95 -10.21 -5.20
CA PHE A 13 -12.92 -10.36 -4.11
C PHE A 13 -12.75 -9.35 -2.97
N LEU A 14 -11.59 -8.70 -2.86
CA LEU A 14 -11.30 -7.71 -1.83
C LEU A 14 -12.38 -6.63 -1.64
N PRO A 15 -12.87 -5.91 -2.68
CA PRO A 15 -13.91 -4.90 -2.50
C PRO A 15 -15.23 -5.49 -1.99
N PHE A 16 -15.59 -6.70 -2.41
CA PHE A 16 -16.81 -7.37 -1.97
C PHE A 16 -16.73 -7.78 -0.50
N LEU A 17 -15.60 -8.33 -0.07
CA LEU A 17 -15.36 -8.68 1.32
C LEU A 17 -15.31 -7.44 2.22
N ALA A 18 -14.65 -6.37 1.77
CA ALA A 18 -14.62 -5.09 2.50
C ALA A 18 -16.02 -4.50 2.67
N TYR A 19 -16.85 -4.56 1.62
CA TYR A 19 -18.23 -4.08 1.69
C TYR A 19 -19.11 -4.96 2.58
N ALA A 20 -18.98 -6.28 2.50
CA ALA A 20 -19.69 -7.21 3.39
C ALA A 20 -19.32 -6.97 4.86
N ALA A 21 -18.04 -6.78 5.17
CA ALA A 21 -17.59 -6.44 6.51
C ALA A 21 -18.17 -5.10 6.99
N PHE A 22 -18.24 -4.10 6.10
CA PHE A 22 -18.89 -2.82 6.39
C PHE A 22 -20.38 -2.99 6.72
N LEU A 23 -21.12 -3.81 5.97
CA LEU A 23 -22.54 -4.09 6.24
C LEU A 23 -22.74 -4.79 7.59
N VAL A 24 -21.93 -5.79 7.91
CA VAL A 24 -21.97 -6.48 9.21
C VAL A 24 -21.69 -5.51 10.36
N TRP A 25 -20.70 -4.62 10.19
CA TRP A 25 -20.38 -3.58 11.16
C TRP A 25 -21.54 -2.58 11.32
N GLN A 26 -22.15 -2.16 10.21
CA GLN A 26 -23.29 -1.25 10.21
C GLN A 26 -24.50 -1.84 10.95
N GLN A 27 -24.76 -3.14 10.79
CA GLN A 27 -25.85 -3.82 11.50
C GLN A 27 -25.61 -3.86 13.01
N LYS A 28 -24.37 -4.04 13.45
CA LYS A 28 -24.00 -4.02 14.89
C LYS A 28 -24.02 -2.60 15.48
N HIS A 29 -23.73 -1.57 14.68
CA HIS A 29 -23.61 -0.18 15.15
C HIS A 29 -24.42 0.84 14.31
N PRO A 30 -25.76 0.75 14.31
CA PRO A 30 -26.62 1.54 13.42
C PRO A 30 -26.55 3.05 13.68
N ARG A 31 -26.37 3.47 14.94
CA ARG A 31 -26.24 4.90 15.30
C ARG A 31 -24.93 5.50 14.79
N ALA A 32 -23.81 4.78 14.99
CA ALA A 32 -22.50 5.22 14.53
C ALA A 32 -22.44 5.28 12.99
N ALA A 33 -22.97 4.26 12.32
CA ALA A 33 -23.03 4.23 10.86
C ALA A 33 -23.82 5.42 10.28
N ARG A 34 -24.96 5.77 10.88
CA ARG A 34 -25.74 6.95 10.44
C ARG A 34 -24.96 8.25 10.57
N GLN A 35 -24.21 8.43 11.66
CA GLN A 35 -23.38 9.62 11.87
C GLN A 35 -22.22 9.69 10.87
N ILE A 36 -21.55 8.56 10.61
CA ILE A 36 -20.46 8.47 9.65
C ILE A 36 -20.96 8.81 8.25
N LEU A 37 -22.02 8.14 7.79
CA LEU A 37 -22.55 8.29 6.43
C LEU A 37 -23.09 9.69 6.14
N THR A 38 -23.57 10.42 7.16
CA THR A 38 -24.19 11.75 6.95
C THR A 38 -23.22 12.91 7.12
N LYS A 39 -22.26 12.84 8.06
CA LYS A 39 -21.44 14.00 8.44
C LYS A 39 -19.94 13.82 8.31
N ARG A 40 -19.44 12.58 8.26
CA ARG A 40 -18.00 12.29 8.31
C ARG A 40 -17.50 11.39 7.19
N ALA A 41 -18.35 11.04 6.23
CA ALA A 41 -18.05 10.10 5.16
C ALA A 41 -16.76 10.48 4.43
N LEU A 42 -16.65 11.74 3.99
CA LEU A 42 -15.47 12.24 3.28
C LEU A 42 -14.20 12.18 4.14
N GLN A 43 -14.27 12.62 5.40
CA GLN A 43 -13.12 12.61 6.32
C GLN A 43 -12.60 11.19 6.58
N ILE A 44 -13.52 10.25 6.78
CA ILE A 44 -13.19 8.86 7.06
C ILE A 44 -12.64 8.18 5.81
N GLN A 45 -13.23 8.43 4.63
CA GLN A 45 -12.69 7.93 3.36
C GLN A 45 -11.31 8.49 3.05
N ALA A 46 -11.08 9.78 3.30
CA ALA A 46 -9.77 10.40 3.14
C ALA A 46 -8.73 9.77 4.08
N LEU A 47 -9.10 9.51 5.34
CA LEU A 47 -8.22 8.84 6.30
C LEU A 47 -7.90 7.40 5.88
N ILE A 48 -8.89 6.64 5.41
CA ILE A 48 -8.67 5.28 4.89
C ILE A 48 -7.73 5.33 3.68
N GLY A 49 -7.96 6.24 2.74
CA GLY A 49 -7.08 6.44 1.58
C GLY A 49 -5.65 6.77 1.99
N LEU A 50 -5.47 7.67 2.95
CA LEU A 50 -4.16 8.02 3.50
C LEU A 50 -3.46 6.81 4.12
N ILE A 51 -4.17 6.01 4.91
CA ILE A 51 -3.63 4.77 5.51
C ILE A 51 -3.23 3.79 4.41
N CYS A 52 -4.05 3.60 3.37
CA CYS A 52 -3.70 2.73 2.24
C CYS A 52 -2.43 3.19 1.52
N VAL A 53 -2.26 4.50 1.30
CA VAL A 53 -1.05 5.06 0.68
C VAL A 53 0.17 4.81 1.57
N VAL A 54 0.08 5.09 2.87
CA VAL A 54 1.17 4.83 3.82
C VAL A 54 1.55 3.35 3.83
N MET A 55 0.56 2.46 3.88
CA MET A 55 0.81 1.01 3.84
C MET A 55 1.45 0.58 2.52
N ALA A 56 1.01 1.12 1.39
CA ALA A 56 1.61 0.82 0.09
C ALA A 56 3.08 1.26 0.04
N LEU A 57 3.39 2.47 0.53
CA LEU A 57 4.77 2.98 0.59
C LEU A 57 5.64 2.13 1.51
N LEU A 58 5.12 1.71 2.67
CA LEU A 58 5.85 0.82 3.59
C LEU A 58 6.10 -0.55 2.94
N VAL A 59 5.09 -1.14 2.30
CA VAL A 59 5.23 -2.44 1.63
C VAL A 59 6.22 -2.35 0.47
N LEU A 60 6.13 -1.32 -0.37
CA LEU A 60 7.08 -1.11 -1.48
C LEU A 60 8.50 -0.84 -0.96
N GLY A 61 8.65 0.07 -0.01
CA GLY A 61 9.97 0.47 0.49
C GLY A 61 10.68 -0.63 1.30
N LEU A 62 9.93 -1.45 2.05
CA LEU A 62 10.53 -2.56 2.82
C LEU A 62 10.80 -3.80 1.95
N ASN A 63 10.03 -4.01 0.89
CA ASN A 63 10.21 -5.16 -0.02
C ASN A 63 11.00 -4.82 -1.28
N ASP A 64 11.57 -3.61 -1.40
CA ASP A 64 12.28 -3.20 -2.62
C ASP A 64 13.49 -4.12 -2.88
N PRO A 65 13.47 -4.95 -3.94
CA PRO A 65 14.60 -5.81 -4.29
C PRO A 65 15.79 -4.99 -4.82
N HIS A 66 15.58 -3.73 -5.22
CA HIS A 66 16.62 -2.83 -5.77
C HIS A 66 17.56 -2.25 -4.70
N ARG A 67 17.63 -2.84 -3.51
CA ARG A 67 18.73 -2.57 -2.58
C ARG A 67 20.11 -2.86 -3.22
N THR A 68 20.13 -3.72 -4.25
CA THR A 68 21.24 -3.99 -5.18
C THR A 68 20.85 -3.58 -6.61
N GLY A 69 20.41 -2.34 -6.79
CA GLY A 69 19.96 -1.76 -8.07
C GLY A 69 20.39 -0.30 -8.27
N GLY A 70 20.99 0.29 -7.23
CA GLY A 70 21.31 1.71 -7.17
C GLY A 70 22.59 2.04 -7.92
N TYR A 71 22.62 3.20 -8.57
CA TYR A 71 23.87 3.73 -9.14
C TYR A 71 24.80 4.14 -8.00
N ALA A 72 25.88 3.40 -7.79
CA ALA A 72 26.99 3.84 -6.96
C ALA A 72 27.71 4.97 -7.71
N PRO A 73 27.74 6.20 -7.18
CA PRO A 73 28.36 7.33 -7.87
C PRO A 73 29.87 7.15 -8.00
N ALA A 74 30.45 7.76 -9.04
CA ALA A 74 31.90 7.74 -9.22
C ALA A 74 32.59 8.47 -8.05
N VAL A 75 33.63 7.83 -7.48
CA VAL A 75 34.36 8.37 -6.33
C VAL A 75 35.82 8.52 -6.69
N PHE A 76 36.42 9.66 -6.34
CA PHE A 76 37.86 9.85 -6.48
C PHE A 76 38.55 9.35 -5.19
N LYS A 77 39.36 8.29 -5.30
CA LYS A 77 40.14 7.73 -4.18
C LYS A 77 41.60 7.59 -4.59
N ASP A 78 42.51 8.07 -3.74
CA ASP A 78 43.96 7.91 -3.90
C ASP A 78 44.50 8.35 -5.28
N GLY A 79 43.99 9.49 -5.78
CA GLY A 79 44.41 10.03 -7.07
C GLY A 79 43.83 9.32 -8.30
N LYS A 80 42.94 8.33 -8.11
CA LYS A 80 42.28 7.59 -9.19
C LYS A 80 40.76 7.79 -9.14
N LEU A 81 40.17 8.00 -10.32
CA LEU A 81 38.74 8.04 -10.50
C LEU A 81 38.20 6.61 -10.56
N VAL A 82 37.41 6.21 -9.56
CA VAL A 82 36.65 4.96 -9.58
C VAL A 82 35.31 5.25 -10.27
N PRO A 83 35.05 4.70 -11.46
CA PRO A 83 33.80 4.95 -12.18
C PRO A 83 32.61 4.35 -11.42
N GLY A 84 31.47 5.03 -11.52
CA GLY A 84 30.24 4.57 -10.92
C GLY A 84 29.73 3.29 -11.58
N ARG A 85 29.05 2.45 -10.81
CA ARG A 85 28.47 1.18 -11.28
C ARG A 85 27.03 1.09 -10.85
N VAL A 86 26.21 0.47 -11.68
CA VAL A 86 24.88 -0.01 -11.27
C VAL A 86 25.13 -1.36 -10.60
N GLU A 87 24.77 -1.48 -9.32
CA GLU A 87 24.77 -2.77 -8.61
C GLU A 87 23.51 -3.56 -8.89
#